data_AF-A0A6A9TBN5-F1
#
_entry.id   AF-A0A6A9TBN5-F1
#
_cell.length_a   1.000
_cell.length_b   1.000
_cell.length_c   1.000
_cell.angle_alpha   90.00
_cell.angle_beta   90.00
_cell.angle_gamma   90.00
#
_symmetry.space_group_name_H-M   'P 1'
#
loop_
_entity.id
_entity.type
_entity.pdbx_description
1 polymer ?
#
loop_
_entity_poly.entity_id
_entity_poly.type
_entity_poly.pdbx_seq_one_letter_code
_entity_poly.pdbx_strand_id
1 'polypeptide(L)'
;MALDDDLRGASPDRVRKALRDEDPLVGSDPALGGAGFAGVLTAPPGRDGPVLVRDILGREPLFVERAAIDASNSIDPTRPDAWARDPTDLDDPVSLPAGSVASGTGVERIWSLPEDGPIDPAAGQAAVDDALDATLADLVTDAGEPADDDLAVAFSGGVDSGVVAAAVPDAPCYVAGFEGCHDVAAARVAAEAMDRDLRVVEIDHGDLVRAAREVAAATGRRNPMDVAIAVPLYLVGEAAAADGYDRLAVGQGADELFGGYSKVVEPADDARVDADTVRGARTETVETLPDQLERDVVALRAAGVDPVTPLLDDRVVAAALALPGERLVEGDERKVALRRAAAGRVPESVRTADKKAVQYGTYVSRELDRLARRAGFKRRMDDHVGRYLDALLAGDLDETAADLA
;
A
#
# COMPACT_ATOMS: atom_id res chain seq x y z
N MET A 1 -12.35 21.73 26.71
CA MET A 1 -13.17 21.05 25.68
C MET A 1 -13.02 19.57 25.95
N ALA A 2 -14.09 18.78 25.94
CA ALA A 2 -13.91 17.33 25.89
C ALA A 2 -13.18 17.02 24.57
N LEU A 3 -12.14 16.19 24.61
CA LEU A 3 -11.58 15.63 23.40
C LEU A 3 -12.67 14.72 22.83
N ASP A 4 -12.99 14.88 21.55
CA ASP A 4 -13.82 13.93 20.80
C ASP A 4 -12.91 12.89 20.15
N ASP A 5 -13.44 11.72 19.82
CA ASP A 5 -12.68 10.74 19.03
C ASP A 5 -12.32 11.34 17.67
N ASP A 6 -11.07 11.17 17.25
CA ASP A 6 -10.58 11.61 15.95
C ASP A 6 -9.90 10.44 15.23
N LEU A 7 -10.74 9.54 14.71
CA LEU A 7 -10.32 8.33 13.99
C LEU A 7 -10.59 8.48 12.50
N ARG A 8 -9.64 7.99 11.70
CA ARG A 8 -9.84 7.73 10.27
C ARG A 8 -10.09 6.24 10.08
N GLY A 9 -11.00 5.88 9.18
CA GLY A 9 -11.34 4.49 8.86
C GLY A 9 -12.44 3.91 9.76
N ALA A 10 -12.16 2.80 10.47
CA ALA A 10 -13.15 2.14 11.32
C ALA A 10 -13.72 3.07 12.42
N SER A 11 -15.01 2.89 12.74
CA SER A 11 -15.69 3.73 13.74
C SER A 11 -15.13 3.54 15.15
N PRO A 12 -15.20 4.55 16.03
CA PRO A 12 -14.71 4.43 17.41
C PRO A 12 -15.29 3.25 18.19
N ASP A 13 -16.56 2.91 17.98
CA ASP A 13 -17.19 1.77 18.65
C ASP A 13 -16.65 0.42 18.19
N ARG A 14 -16.31 0.29 16.91
CA ARG A 14 -15.64 -0.90 16.38
C ARG A 14 -14.24 -1.02 16.93
N VAL A 15 -13.46 0.08 16.96
CA VAL A 15 -12.10 0.09 17.54
C VAL A 15 -12.13 -0.24 19.03
N ARG A 16 -13.09 0.30 19.80
CA ARG A 16 -13.27 -0.08 21.22
C ARG A 16 -13.62 -1.56 21.38
N LYS A 17 -14.43 -2.14 20.49
CA LYS A 17 -14.74 -3.57 20.52
C LYS A 17 -13.48 -4.39 20.26
N ALA A 18 -12.70 -4.05 19.24
CA ALA A 18 -11.43 -4.71 18.93
C ALA A 18 -10.44 -4.67 20.09
N LEU A 19 -10.34 -3.52 20.78
CA LEU A 19 -9.51 -3.39 21.99
C LEU A 19 -9.99 -4.26 23.15
N ARG A 20 -11.30 -4.46 23.32
CA ARG A 20 -11.85 -5.35 24.37
C ARG A 20 -11.66 -6.82 24.04
N ASP A 21 -11.84 -7.17 22.78
CA ASP A 21 -11.85 -8.55 22.30
C ASP A 21 -10.43 -9.02 21.91
N GLU A 22 -9.44 -8.12 21.96
CA GLU A 22 -8.07 -8.33 21.46
C GLU A 22 -8.03 -8.77 19.99
N ASP A 23 -9.02 -8.34 19.21
CA ASP A 23 -9.21 -8.72 17.81
C ASP A 23 -8.34 -7.83 16.89
N PRO A 24 -7.30 -8.39 16.22
CA PRO A 24 -6.41 -7.62 15.34
C PRO A 24 -7.08 -7.20 14.02
N LEU A 25 -8.19 -7.83 13.65
CA LEU A 25 -8.91 -7.63 12.39
C LEU A 25 -10.34 -7.19 12.70
N VAL A 26 -10.49 -5.89 12.99
CA VAL A 26 -11.68 -5.20 13.49
C VAL A 26 -12.95 -5.42 12.65
N GLY A 27 -12.79 -5.76 11.38
CA GLY A 27 -13.84 -6.09 10.42
C GLY A 27 -13.87 -7.54 9.93
N SER A 28 -13.25 -8.48 10.65
CA SER A 28 -13.28 -9.91 10.30
C SER A 28 -14.68 -10.53 10.38
N ASP A 29 -15.65 -9.83 11.00
CA ASP A 29 -17.07 -10.15 10.88
C ASP A 29 -17.48 -10.03 9.39
N PRO A 30 -17.88 -11.15 8.74
CA PRO A 30 -18.23 -11.15 7.32
C PRO A 30 -19.34 -10.16 6.96
N ALA A 31 -20.17 -9.74 7.92
CA ALA A 31 -21.28 -8.83 7.71
C ALA A 31 -20.91 -7.34 7.76
N LEU A 32 -19.69 -6.98 8.20
CA LEU A 32 -19.36 -5.60 8.56
C LEU A 32 -18.18 -4.99 7.81
N GLY A 33 -17.31 -5.80 7.20
CA GLY A 33 -16.11 -5.35 6.47
C GLY A 33 -15.13 -4.56 7.36
N GLY A 34 -13.90 -4.37 6.89
CA GLY A 34 -12.85 -3.75 7.69
C GLY A 34 -11.95 -2.83 6.90
N ALA A 35 -12.22 -1.53 6.98
CA ALA A 35 -11.23 -0.51 6.66
C ALA A 35 -10.20 -0.44 7.80
N GLY A 36 -8.92 -0.21 7.45
CA GLY A 36 -7.89 0.11 8.43
C GLY A 36 -8.26 1.33 9.27
N PHE A 37 -7.54 1.58 10.35
CA PHE A 37 -7.85 2.73 11.20
C PHE A 37 -6.64 3.26 11.93
N ALA A 38 -6.65 4.57 12.14
CA ALA A 38 -5.70 5.22 13.03
C ALA A 38 -6.24 6.56 13.55
N GLY A 39 -5.75 6.99 14.71
CA GLY A 39 -6.05 8.30 15.29
C GLY A 39 -6.28 8.27 16.80
N VAL A 40 -7.01 9.25 17.32
CA VAL A 40 -7.27 9.43 18.75
C VAL A 40 -8.56 8.72 19.17
N LEU A 41 -8.46 7.91 20.23
CA LEU A 41 -9.59 7.33 20.92
C LEU A 41 -9.64 7.84 22.37
N THR A 42 -10.74 8.46 22.77
CA THR A 42 -10.82 9.24 24.03
C THR A 42 -11.22 8.43 25.25
N ALA A 43 -11.95 7.35 25.02
CA ALA A 43 -12.41 6.41 26.04
C ALA A 43 -12.07 4.97 25.64
N PRO A 44 -10.77 4.61 25.57
CA PRO A 44 -10.32 3.25 25.34
C PRO A 44 -10.71 2.32 26.51
N PRO A 45 -11.17 1.09 26.24
CA PRO A 45 -11.45 0.11 27.29
C PRO A 45 -10.19 -0.23 28.09
N GLY A 46 -10.31 -0.29 29.43
CA GLY A 46 -9.23 -0.74 30.31
C GLY A 46 -8.03 0.20 30.43
N ARG A 47 -8.13 1.44 29.95
CA ARG A 47 -7.05 2.43 29.94
C ARG A 47 -7.54 3.77 30.50
N ASP A 48 -6.65 4.46 31.20
CA ASP A 48 -6.91 5.79 31.74
C ASP A 48 -6.54 6.87 30.71
N GLY A 49 -7.52 7.68 30.31
CA GLY A 49 -7.32 8.80 29.39
C GLY A 49 -7.35 8.43 27.90
N PRO A 50 -7.21 9.44 27.02
CA PRO A 50 -7.17 9.22 25.58
C PRO A 50 -5.91 8.47 25.16
N VAL A 51 -5.97 7.82 24.01
CA VAL A 51 -4.82 7.15 23.38
C VAL A 51 -4.79 7.39 21.88
N LEU A 52 -3.61 7.31 21.29
CA LEU A 52 -3.47 7.05 19.86
C LEU A 52 -3.55 5.55 19.61
N VAL A 53 -4.16 5.16 18.50
CA VAL A 53 -4.28 3.75 18.09
C VAL A 53 -4.03 3.64 16.60
N ARG A 54 -3.39 2.55 16.16
CA ARG A 54 -3.17 2.21 14.74
C ARG A 54 -3.38 0.72 14.51
N ASP A 55 -4.08 0.38 13.43
CA ASP A 55 -4.40 -1.01 13.06
C ASP A 55 -3.16 -1.87 12.78
N ILE A 56 -3.32 -3.20 12.78
CA ILE A 56 -2.22 -4.16 12.68
C ILE A 56 -1.42 -4.10 11.37
N LEU A 57 -2.04 -3.65 10.28
CA LEU A 57 -1.38 -3.50 8.98
C LEU A 57 -0.87 -2.07 8.76
N GLY A 58 -1.25 -1.12 9.63
CA GLY A 58 -0.87 0.28 9.48
C GLY A 58 -1.43 0.93 8.22
N ARG A 59 -2.62 0.49 7.80
CA ARG A 59 -3.32 0.93 6.58
C ARG A 59 -3.59 2.43 6.58
N GLU A 60 -3.91 2.97 7.75
CA GLU A 60 -3.92 4.41 7.96
C GLU A 60 -2.58 4.88 8.55
N PRO A 61 -1.83 5.75 7.85
CA PRO A 61 -0.65 6.40 8.40
C PRO A 61 -1.02 7.25 9.62
N LEU A 62 -0.17 7.18 10.64
CA LEU A 62 -0.27 8.01 11.83
C LEU A 62 1.14 8.30 12.32
N PHE A 63 1.46 9.57 12.41
CA PHE A 63 2.76 10.07 12.83
C PHE A 63 2.64 10.74 14.18
N VAL A 64 3.72 10.65 14.95
CA VAL A 64 3.85 11.25 16.27
C VAL A 64 5.20 11.93 16.35
N GLU A 65 5.31 12.97 17.16
CA GLU A 65 6.60 13.53 17.50
C GLU A 65 7.45 12.44 18.16
N ARG A 66 8.70 12.26 17.72
CA ARG A 66 9.62 11.28 18.30
C ARG A 66 9.71 11.42 19.82
N ALA A 67 9.77 12.68 20.28
CA ALA A 67 9.84 12.99 21.69
C ALA A 67 8.59 12.54 22.47
N ALA A 68 7.42 12.47 21.82
CA ALA A 68 6.15 12.10 22.46
C ALA A 68 5.99 10.61 22.74
N ILE A 69 6.74 9.75 22.04
CA ILE A 69 6.73 8.29 22.26
C ILE A 69 8.00 7.76 22.93
N ASP A 70 8.97 8.64 23.22
CA ASP A 70 10.10 8.30 24.06
C ASP A 70 9.64 8.24 25.53
N ALA A 71 9.70 7.04 26.12
CA ALA A 71 9.26 6.78 27.49
C ALA A 71 10.00 7.61 28.56
N SER A 72 11.14 8.23 28.23
CA SER A 72 11.84 9.15 29.12
C SER A 72 11.22 10.55 29.18
N ASN A 73 10.41 10.90 28.18
CA ASN A 73 9.74 12.19 28.07
C ASN A 73 8.29 12.03 28.55
N SER A 74 7.88 12.81 29.55
CA SER A 74 6.49 12.82 30.05
C SER A 74 5.56 13.65 29.16
N ILE A 75 5.65 13.44 27.85
CA ILE A 75 4.82 14.11 26.85
C ILE A 75 3.60 13.22 26.56
N ASP A 76 2.42 13.82 26.56
CA ASP A 76 1.20 13.12 26.16
C ASP A 76 1.10 13.09 24.62
N PRO A 77 1.17 11.90 23.99
CA PRO A 77 1.15 11.77 22.53
C PRO A 77 -0.21 12.12 21.91
N THR A 78 -1.27 12.25 22.71
CA THR A 78 -2.62 12.61 22.20
C THR A 78 -2.84 14.11 22.06
N ARG A 79 -1.87 14.93 22.46
CA ARG A 79 -1.95 16.37 22.28
C ARG A 79 -2.03 16.73 20.79
N PRO A 80 -2.82 17.74 20.39
CA PRO A 80 -2.97 18.11 18.98
C PRO A 80 -1.67 18.50 18.26
N ASP A 81 -0.62 18.88 18.99
CA ASP A 81 0.71 19.24 18.48
C ASP A 81 1.74 18.09 18.54
N ALA A 82 1.33 16.90 19.00
CA ALA A 82 2.22 15.75 19.20
C ALA A 82 2.00 14.62 18.19
N TRP A 83 1.00 14.75 17.32
CA TRP A 83 0.67 13.75 16.31
C TRP A 83 -0.02 14.39 15.10
N ALA A 84 0.09 13.72 13.95
CA ALA A 84 -0.56 14.14 12.71
C ALA A 84 -0.80 12.94 11.78
N ARG A 85 -1.64 13.15 10.77
CA ARG A 85 -1.85 12.18 9.67
C ARG A 85 -0.86 12.40 8.53
N ASP A 86 -0.40 13.64 8.37
CA ASP A 86 0.65 14.03 7.44
C ASP A 86 1.94 14.26 8.25
N PRO A 87 3.07 13.61 7.91
CA PRO A 87 4.31 13.79 8.66
C PRO A 87 4.88 15.21 8.53
N THR A 88 4.49 15.97 7.50
CA THR A 88 4.97 17.34 7.29
C THR A 88 4.35 18.36 8.24
N ASP A 89 3.31 17.97 8.99
CA ASP A 89 2.70 18.78 10.05
C ASP A 89 3.48 18.72 11.38
N LEU A 90 4.56 17.92 11.46
CA LEU A 90 5.36 17.68 12.66
C LEU A 90 6.83 18.09 12.46
N ASP A 91 7.53 18.35 13.57
CA ASP A 91 8.93 18.78 13.58
C ASP A 91 9.92 17.59 13.45
N ASP A 92 9.73 16.50 14.21
CA ASP A 92 10.50 15.24 14.10
C ASP A 92 9.54 14.03 14.08
N PRO A 93 8.80 13.84 12.96
CA PRO A 93 7.82 12.78 12.82
C PRO A 93 8.47 11.40 12.87
N VAL A 94 7.82 10.51 13.61
CA VAL A 94 7.98 9.06 13.49
C VAL A 94 6.64 8.40 13.36
N SER A 95 6.59 7.31 12.62
CA SER A 95 5.38 6.50 12.49
C SER A 95 5.03 5.85 13.82
N LEU A 96 3.77 5.95 14.24
CA LEU A 96 3.27 5.09 15.30
C LEU A 96 3.32 3.64 14.78
N PRO A 97 3.99 2.69 15.47
CA PRO A 97 4.06 1.32 14.98
C PRO A 97 2.67 0.71 14.77
N ALA A 98 2.47 0.01 13.64
CA ALA A 98 1.23 -0.70 13.38
C ALA A 98 0.91 -1.71 14.49
N GLY A 99 -0.37 -1.93 14.77
CA GLY A 99 -0.83 -2.86 15.81
C GLY A 99 -0.63 -2.34 17.24
N SER A 100 -0.51 -1.03 17.42
CA SER A 100 -0.08 -0.44 18.70
C SER A 100 -1.01 0.66 19.19
N VAL A 101 -0.91 0.89 20.50
CA VAL A 101 -1.53 2.00 21.22
C VAL A 101 -0.42 2.86 21.84
N ALA A 102 -0.54 4.18 21.75
CA ALA A 102 0.33 5.12 22.45
C ALA A 102 -0.45 5.98 23.44
N SER A 103 0.12 6.11 24.63
CA SER A 103 -0.40 6.96 25.71
C SER A 103 0.76 7.65 26.42
N GLY A 104 0.46 8.45 27.45
CA GLY A 104 1.50 9.06 28.30
C GLY A 104 2.39 8.05 29.06
N THR A 105 2.10 6.75 29.01
CA THR A 105 2.95 5.70 29.58
C THR A 105 3.88 5.03 28.56
N GLY A 106 3.78 5.40 27.28
CA GLY A 106 4.58 4.86 26.18
C GLY A 106 3.75 4.15 25.11
N VAL A 107 4.44 3.43 24.23
CA VAL A 107 3.86 2.67 23.12
C VAL A 107 3.79 1.19 23.48
N GLU A 108 2.62 0.60 23.31
CA GLU A 108 2.36 -0.82 23.55
C GLU A 108 1.85 -1.46 22.27
N ARG A 109 2.50 -2.54 21.84
CA ARG A 109 1.96 -3.39 20.76
C ARG A 109 0.87 -4.29 21.36
N ILE A 110 -0.35 -4.11 20.89
CA ILE A 110 -1.54 -4.80 21.40
C ILE A 110 -2.08 -5.85 20.44
N TRP A 111 -1.69 -5.78 19.16
CA TRP A 111 -2.12 -6.72 18.14
C TRP A 111 -0.92 -7.37 17.45
N SER A 112 -1.09 -8.65 17.11
CA SER A 112 -0.22 -9.43 16.23
C SER A 112 -1.07 -9.99 15.08
N LEU A 113 -0.42 -10.40 13.99
CA LEU A 113 -1.13 -11.10 12.92
C LEU A 113 -1.72 -12.41 13.47
N PRO A 114 -2.93 -12.80 13.03
CA PRO A 114 -3.51 -14.10 13.35
C PRO A 114 -2.56 -15.25 12.97
N GLU A 115 -2.30 -16.14 13.93
CA GLU A 115 -1.40 -17.30 13.74
C GLU A 115 -2.16 -18.61 13.47
N ASP A 116 -3.49 -18.56 13.36
CA ASP A 116 -4.33 -19.74 13.18
C ASP A 116 -3.80 -20.64 12.05
N GLY A 117 -3.78 -21.94 12.31
CA GLY A 117 -3.17 -22.93 11.42
C GLY A 117 -3.77 -22.88 10.01
N PRO A 118 -3.04 -23.40 9.00
CA PRO A 118 -3.60 -23.48 7.67
C PRO A 118 -4.88 -24.33 7.71
N ILE A 119 -5.93 -23.83 7.10
CA ILE A 119 -7.19 -24.57 6.95
C ILE A 119 -7.13 -25.47 5.72
N ASP A 120 -8.16 -26.31 5.54
CA ASP A 120 -8.29 -27.17 4.36
C ASP A 120 -8.19 -26.33 3.05
N PRO A 121 -7.44 -26.77 2.03
CA PRO A 121 -7.25 -26.00 0.80
C PRO A 121 -8.52 -25.63 0.03
N ALA A 122 -9.58 -26.43 0.11
CA ALA A 122 -10.85 -26.10 -0.54
C ALA A 122 -11.64 -25.09 0.29
N ALA A 123 -11.67 -25.27 1.62
CA ALA A 123 -12.27 -24.30 2.53
C ALA A 123 -11.56 -22.93 2.47
N GLY A 124 -10.23 -22.92 2.40
CA GLY A 124 -9.44 -21.69 2.25
C GLY A 124 -9.68 -20.98 0.93
N GLN A 125 -9.83 -21.73 -0.18
CA GLN A 125 -10.22 -21.12 -1.45
C GLN A 125 -11.61 -20.50 -1.38
N ALA A 126 -12.60 -21.22 -0.83
CA ALA A 126 -13.95 -20.70 -0.68
C ALA A 126 -13.99 -19.42 0.18
N ALA A 127 -13.22 -19.37 1.28
CA ALA A 127 -13.12 -18.18 2.11
C ALA A 127 -12.51 -16.98 1.35
N VAL A 128 -11.54 -17.20 0.47
CA VAL A 128 -10.97 -16.15 -0.39
C VAL A 128 -12.00 -15.68 -1.41
N ASP A 129 -12.72 -16.60 -2.05
CA ASP A 129 -13.74 -16.27 -3.04
C ASP A 129 -14.86 -15.42 -2.39
N ASP A 130 -15.37 -15.85 -1.23
CA ASP A 130 -16.41 -15.16 -0.47
C ASP A 130 -15.94 -13.77 0.01
N ALA A 131 -14.71 -13.68 0.53
CA ALA A 131 -14.15 -12.41 1.01
C ALA A 131 -13.93 -11.40 -0.12
N LEU A 132 -13.46 -11.86 -1.28
CA LEU A 132 -13.31 -11.02 -2.46
C LEU A 132 -14.67 -10.56 -2.99
N ASP A 133 -15.65 -11.45 -3.10
CA ASP A 133 -16.99 -11.05 -3.56
C ASP A 133 -17.63 -10.01 -2.65
N ALA A 134 -17.54 -10.20 -1.34
CA ALA A 134 -18.08 -9.24 -0.38
C ALA A 134 -17.36 -7.88 -0.49
N THR A 135 -16.03 -7.88 -0.56
CA THR A 135 -15.25 -6.64 -0.59
C THR A 135 -15.38 -5.89 -1.91
N LEU A 136 -15.44 -6.60 -3.03
CA LEU A 136 -15.66 -5.99 -4.34
C LEU A 136 -17.09 -5.45 -4.48
N ALA A 137 -18.08 -6.09 -3.86
CA ALA A 137 -19.44 -5.54 -3.78
C ALA A 137 -19.52 -4.26 -2.93
N ASP A 138 -18.77 -4.20 -1.83
CA ASP A 138 -18.65 -2.99 -1.01
C ASP A 138 -17.98 -1.87 -1.81
N LEU A 139 -16.93 -2.16 -2.58
CA LEU A 139 -16.27 -1.19 -3.47
C LEU A 139 -17.25 -0.56 -4.48
N VAL A 140 -18.12 -1.38 -5.08
CA VAL A 140 -19.17 -0.90 -5.99
C VAL A 140 -20.18 -0.01 -5.26
N THR A 141 -20.57 -0.40 -4.05
CA THR A 141 -21.53 0.36 -3.25
C THR A 141 -20.93 1.72 -2.85
N ASP A 142 -19.66 1.75 -2.51
CA ASP A 142 -18.92 2.95 -2.12
C ASP A 142 -18.61 3.88 -3.30
N ALA A 143 -18.42 3.35 -4.51
CA ALA A 143 -18.25 4.13 -5.74
C ALA A 143 -19.52 4.91 -6.12
N GLY A 144 -20.70 4.43 -5.72
CA GLY A 144 -21.97 5.12 -5.96
C GLY A 144 -22.50 4.95 -7.38
N GLU A 145 -23.32 5.91 -7.84
CA GLU A 145 -23.84 5.93 -9.22
C GLU A 145 -22.76 6.50 -10.18
N PRO A 146 -22.62 6.01 -11.42
CA PRO A 146 -21.55 6.42 -12.35
C PRO A 146 -21.45 7.93 -12.64
N ALA A 147 -22.53 8.69 -12.43
CA ALA A 147 -22.55 10.14 -12.65
C ALA A 147 -21.95 10.94 -11.48
N ASP A 148 -21.82 10.32 -10.31
CA ASP A 148 -21.28 10.88 -9.08
C ASP A 148 -20.02 10.10 -8.59
N ASP A 149 -19.48 9.21 -9.43
CA ASP A 149 -18.35 8.33 -9.11
C ASP A 149 -17.03 9.12 -9.14
N ASP A 150 -16.38 9.23 -7.99
CA ASP A 150 -15.09 9.89 -7.76
C ASP A 150 -13.92 8.89 -7.76
N LEU A 151 -14.16 7.64 -8.17
CA LEU A 151 -13.18 6.56 -8.15
C LEU A 151 -12.51 6.33 -9.50
N ALA A 152 -11.17 6.32 -9.49
CA ALA A 152 -10.34 5.82 -10.58
C ALA A 152 -9.61 4.52 -10.16
N VAL A 153 -9.06 3.78 -11.12
CA VAL A 153 -8.29 2.54 -10.85
C VAL A 153 -6.86 2.66 -11.33
N ALA A 154 -5.89 2.44 -10.44
CA ALA A 154 -4.50 2.22 -10.85
C ALA A 154 -4.36 0.83 -11.50
N PHE A 155 -4.19 0.82 -12.83
CA PHE A 155 -4.35 -0.36 -13.65
C PHE A 155 -3.04 -0.77 -14.33
N SER A 156 -2.46 -1.86 -13.84
CA SER A 156 -1.16 -2.34 -14.31
C SER A 156 -1.21 -3.53 -15.27
N GLY A 157 -2.43 -4.01 -15.55
CA GLY A 157 -2.68 -5.18 -16.41
C GLY A 157 -2.40 -6.55 -15.80
N GLY A 158 -2.00 -6.62 -14.53
CA GLY A 158 -1.89 -7.88 -13.78
C GLY A 158 -3.19 -8.28 -13.08
N VAL A 159 -3.23 -9.51 -12.54
CA VAL A 159 -4.40 -10.07 -11.84
C VAL A 159 -4.87 -9.19 -10.68
N ASP A 160 -3.95 -8.55 -9.94
CA ASP A 160 -4.28 -7.74 -8.77
C ASP A 160 -5.16 -6.54 -9.13
N SER A 161 -4.65 -5.67 -10.01
CA SER A 161 -5.41 -4.52 -10.52
C SER A 161 -6.56 -4.96 -11.44
N GLY A 162 -6.47 -6.13 -12.06
CA GLY A 162 -7.52 -6.69 -12.91
C GLY A 162 -8.78 -7.03 -12.12
N VAL A 163 -8.64 -7.70 -10.98
CA VAL A 163 -9.77 -8.04 -10.11
C VAL A 163 -10.43 -6.78 -9.53
N VAL A 164 -9.62 -5.81 -9.11
CA VAL A 164 -10.12 -4.50 -8.64
C VAL A 164 -10.86 -3.77 -9.75
N ALA A 165 -10.24 -3.64 -10.92
CA ALA A 165 -10.88 -2.99 -12.06
C ALA A 165 -12.19 -3.68 -12.41
N ALA A 166 -12.24 -5.02 -12.47
CA ALA A 166 -13.43 -5.78 -12.86
C ALA A 166 -14.66 -5.49 -11.99
N ALA A 167 -14.46 -5.12 -10.72
CA ALA A 167 -15.56 -4.77 -9.82
C ALA A 167 -16.22 -3.44 -10.17
N VAL A 168 -15.46 -2.45 -10.64
CA VAL A 168 -15.93 -1.09 -10.93
C VAL A 168 -15.84 -0.81 -12.44
N PRO A 169 -16.77 -1.32 -13.25
CA PRO A 169 -16.59 -1.33 -14.69
C PRO A 169 -16.61 0.01 -15.39
N ASP A 170 -17.20 1.02 -14.77
CA ASP A 170 -17.31 2.36 -15.31
C ASP A 170 -16.15 3.27 -14.86
N ALA A 171 -15.37 2.84 -13.87
CA ALA A 171 -14.23 3.60 -13.37
C ALA A 171 -13.06 3.59 -14.40
N PRO A 172 -12.49 4.76 -14.75
CA PRO A 172 -11.36 4.81 -15.67
C PRO A 172 -10.11 4.18 -15.07
N CYS A 173 -9.35 3.53 -15.94
CA CYS A 173 -8.09 2.89 -15.60
C CYS A 173 -6.90 3.81 -15.92
N TYR A 174 -5.92 3.88 -15.04
CA TYR A 174 -4.72 4.70 -15.21
C TYR A 174 -3.45 3.85 -15.12
N VAL A 175 -2.49 4.11 -15.99
CA VAL A 175 -1.15 3.53 -15.93
C VAL A 175 -0.11 4.62 -16.17
N ALA A 176 0.96 4.64 -15.38
CA ALA A 176 2.10 5.52 -15.64
C ALA A 176 3.33 4.74 -16.09
N GLY A 177 4.16 5.36 -16.92
CA GLY A 177 5.45 4.80 -17.29
C GLY A 177 6.18 5.58 -18.37
N PHE A 178 7.48 5.34 -18.49
CA PHE A 178 8.26 5.86 -19.63
C PHE A 178 7.80 5.21 -20.94
N GLU A 179 8.05 5.90 -22.06
CA GLU A 179 7.77 5.38 -23.40
C GLU A 179 8.36 3.96 -23.59
N GLY A 180 7.54 3.05 -24.13
CA GLY A 180 7.92 1.68 -24.45
C GLY A 180 8.19 0.79 -23.21
N CYS A 181 7.74 1.18 -22.02
CA CYS A 181 7.85 0.35 -20.83
C CYS A 181 6.91 -0.85 -20.82
N HIS A 182 7.22 -1.80 -19.94
CA HIS A 182 6.47 -3.06 -19.87
C HIS A 182 5.08 -2.84 -19.28
N ASP A 183 4.95 -1.98 -18.27
CA ASP A 183 3.69 -1.78 -17.57
C ASP A 183 2.63 -1.13 -18.46
N VAL A 184 3.00 -0.11 -19.24
CA VAL A 184 2.10 0.51 -20.22
C VAL A 184 1.68 -0.48 -21.31
N ALA A 185 2.61 -1.31 -21.81
CA ALA A 185 2.29 -2.34 -22.79
C ALA A 185 1.32 -3.40 -22.22
N ALA A 186 1.58 -3.89 -21.01
CA ALA A 186 0.73 -4.86 -20.34
C ALA A 186 -0.66 -4.29 -20.01
N ALA A 187 -0.72 -3.06 -19.51
CA ALA A 187 -1.97 -2.37 -19.21
C ALA A 187 -2.81 -2.16 -20.47
N ARG A 188 -2.23 -1.78 -21.62
CA ARG A 188 -2.96 -1.63 -22.88
C ARG A 188 -3.59 -2.96 -23.34
N VAL A 189 -2.84 -4.05 -23.29
CA VAL A 189 -3.35 -5.39 -23.65
C VAL A 189 -4.47 -5.83 -22.71
N ALA A 190 -4.30 -5.61 -21.40
CA ALA A 190 -5.31 -5.97 -20.41
C ALA A 190 -6.56 -5.11 -20.53
N ALA A 191 -6.41 -3.81 -20.80
CA ALA A 191 -7.52 -2.88 -21.00
C ALA A 191 -8.33 -3.26 -22.25
N GLU A 192 -7.68 -3.59 -23.36
CA GLU A 192 -8.35 -4.09 -24.56
C GLU A 192 -9.10 -5.41 -24.29
N ALA A 193 -8.47 -6.34 -23.56
CA ALA A 193 -9.10 -7.62 -23.23
C ALA A 193 -10.29 -7.49 -22.27
N MET A 194 -10.30 -6.44 -21.43
CA MET A 194 -11.33 -6.16 -20.43
C MET A 194 -12.33 -5.07 -20.86
N ASP A 195 -12.20 -4.53 -22.08
CA ASP A 195 -12.98 -3.40 -22.60
C ASP A 195 -12.96 -2.18 -21.65
N ARG A 196 -11.76 -1.72 -21.31
CA ARG A 196 -11.52 -0.59 -20.38
C ARG A 196 -11.08 0.68 -21.08
N ASP A 197 -11.59 1.80 -20.58
CA ASP A 197 -10.98 3.11 -20.83
C ASP A 197 -9.66 3.21 -20.04
N LEU A 198 -8.54 3.33 -20.76
CA LEU A 198 -7.21 3.38 -20.19
C LEU A 198 -6.53 4.71 -20.52
N ARG A 199 -6.27 5.50 -19.48
CA ARG A 199 -5.39 6.66 -19.53
C ARG A 199 -3.94 6.26 -19.27
N VAL A 200 -3.08 6.60 -20.23
CA VAL A 200 -1.62 6.44 -20.08
C VAL A 200 -1.02 7.78 -19.66
N VAL A 201 -0.35 7.79 -18.51
CA VAL A 201 0.46 8.89 -18.00
C VAL A 201 1.91 8.65 -18.45
N GLU A 202 2.32 9.29 -19.54
CA GLU A 202 3.69 9.20 -20.03
C GLU A 202 4.63 9.95 -19.09
N ILE A 203 5.68 9.28 -18.62
CA ILE A 203 6.69 9.87 -17.72
C ILE A 203 7.88 10.33 -18.54
N ASP A 204 8.29 11.59 -18.37
CA ASP A 204 9.59 12.07 -18.83
C ASP A 204 10.59 12.28 -17.68
N HIS A 205 11.81 12.72 -17.99
CA HIS A 205 12.85 12.93 -16.97
C HIS A 205 12.55 14.13 -16.06
N GLY A 206 11.87 15.16 -16.58
CA GLY A 206 11.44 16.32 -15.80
C GLY A 206 10.36 15.92 -14.79
N ASP A 207 9.37 15.15 -15.23
CA ASP A 207 8.34 14.57 -14.35
C ASP A 207 8.97 13.69 -13.27
N LEU A 208 9.90 12.81 -13.65
CA LEU A 208 10.60 11.96 -12.70
C LEU A 208 11.36 12.77 -11.63
N VAL A 209 12.07 13.82 -12.03
CA VAL A 209 12.81 14.68 -11.09
C VAL A 209 11.86 15.45 -10.17
N ARG A 210 10.77 16.01 -10.72
CA ARG A 210 9.76 16.73 -9.95
C ARG A 210 9.07 15.80 -8.95
N ALA A 211 8.51 14.70 -9.42
CA ALA A 211 7.80 13.74 -8.60
C ALA A 211 8.73 13.12 -7.54
N ALA A 212 10.00 12.85 -7.85
CA ALA A 212 10.95 12.36 -6.86
C ALA A 212 11.16 13.35 -5.69
N ARG A 213 11.18 14.67 -5.97
CA ARG A 213 11.27 15.71 -4.95
C ARG A 213 10.00 15.78 -4.11
N GLU A 214 8.84 15.78 -4.76
CA GLU A 214 7.53 15.87 -4.10
C GLU A 214 7.25 14.64 -3.23
N VAL A 215 7.49 13.43 -3.74
CA VAL A 215 7.39 12.18 -2.99
C VAL A 215 8.33 12.17 -1.79
N ALA A 216 9.60 12.57 -1.96
CA ALA A 216 10.56 12.60 -0.85
C ALA A 216 10.18 13.64 0.20
N ALA A 217 9.64 14.78 -0.20
CA ALA A 217 9.16 15.82 0.71
C ALA A 217 7.93 15.35 1.50
N ALA A 218 6.94 14.75 0.84
CA ALA A 218 5.72 14.27 1.48
C ALA A 218 5.97 13.08 2.41
N THR A 219 6.79 12.12 2.00
CA THR A 219 6.99 10.86 2.74
C THR A 219 8.16 10.92 3.73
N GLY A 220 9.05 11.92 3.61
CA GLY A 220 10.34 11.95 4.30
C GLY A 220 11.34 10.89 3.83
N ARG A 221 10.99 10.05 2.83
CA ARG A 221 11.82 8.93 2.37
C ARG A 221 12.80 9.39 1.29
N ARG A 222 14.08 9.00 1.47
CA ARG A 222 15.18 9.32 0.54
C ARG A 222 15.78 8.11 -0.16
N ASN A 223 15.42 6.90 0.27
CA ASN A 223 15.91 5.66 -0.31
C ASN A 223 15.44 5.53 -1.77
N PRO A 224 16.36 5.27 -2.74
CA PRO A 224 16.01 5.11 -4.15
C PRO A 224 14.88 4.13 -4.45
N MET A 225 14.79 3.02 -3.71
CA MET A 225 13.76 2.02 -3.97
C MET A 225 12.37 2.57 -3.67
N ASP A 226 12.20 3.21 -2.51
CA ASP A 226 10.91 3.78 -2.11
C ASP A 226 10.47 4.89 -3.06
N VAL A 227 11.37 5.82 -3.39
CA VAL A 227 11.07 6.88 -4.36
C VAL A 227 10.69 6.27 -5.72
N ALA A 228 11.42 5.24 -6.18
CA ALA A 228 11.14 4.62 -7.47
C ALA A 228 9.81 3.85 -7.52
N ILE A 229 9.32 3.35 -6.38
CA ILE A 229 8.01 2.68 -6.27
C ILE A 229 6.90 3.73 -6.20
N ALA A 230 7.08 4.77 -5.40
CA ALA A 230 6.06 5.78 -5.15
C ALA A 230 5.86 6.74 -6.32
N VAL A 231 6.90 7.10 -7.09
CA VAL A 231 6.78 8.06 -8.21
C VAL A 231 5.74 7.66 -9.26
N PRO A 232 5.73 6.43 -9.82
CA PRO A 232 4.67 6.03 -10.74
C PRO A 232 3.27 6.14 -10.15
N LEU A 233 3.12 5.77 -8.88
CA LEU A 233 1.84 5.78 -8.19
C LEU A 233 1.37 7.22 -7.92
N TYR A 234 2.28 8.10 -7.51
CA TYR A 234 2.07 9.53 -7.35
C TYR A 234 1.61 10.19 -8.66
N LEU A 235 2.30 9.94 -9.78
CA LEU A 235 1.94 10.50 -11.09
C LEU A 235 0.58 9.99 -11.61
N VAL A 236 0.22 8.74 -11.30
CA VAL A 236 -1.15 8.24 -11.54
C VAL A 236 -2.16 9.01 -10.69
N GLY A 237 -1.87 9.19 -9.40
CA GLY A 237 -2.72 9.96 -8.48
C GLY A 237 -2.93 11.40 -8.94
N GLU A 238 -1.87 12.11 -9.31
CA GLU A 238 -1.95 13.49 -9.82
C GLU A 238 -2.82 13.56 -11.08
N ALA A 239 -2.67 12.60 -11.99
CA ALA A 239 -3.47 12.55 -13.20
C ALA A 239 -4.95 12.28 -12.92
N ALA A 240 -5.26 11.38 -11.97
CA ALA A 240 -6.63 11.09 -11.56
C ALA A 240 -7.28 12.29 -10.87
N ALA A 241 -6.57 12.94 -9.93
CA ALA A 241 -7.04 14.17 -9.30
C ALA A 241 -7.28 15.30 -10.31
N ALA A 242 -6.36 15.48 -11.27
CA ALA A 242 -6.52 16.48 -12.32
C ALA A 242 -7.73 16.24 -13.23
N ASP A 243 -8.14 14.97 -13.38
CA ASP A 243 -9.34 14.59 -14.11
C ASP A 243 -10.62 14.64 -13.26
N GLY A 244 -10.51 14.94 -11.96
CA GLY A 244 -11.63 15.17 -11.05
C GLY A 244 -12.00 13.98 -10.15
N TYR A 245 -11.12 12.98 -10.03
CA TYR A 245 -11.32 11.83 -9.14
C TYR A 245 -10.64 12.07 -7.79
N ASP A 246 -11.39 11.93 -6.70
CA ASP A 246 -10.88 12.09 -5.32
C ASP A 246 -10.30 10.78 -4.76
N ARG A 247 -10.65 9.63 -5.35
CA ARG A 247 -10.26 8.30 -4.86
C ARG A 247 -9.56 7.48 -5.94
N LEU A 248 -8.57 6.69 -5.53
CA LEU A 248 -7.82 5.79 -6.41
C LEU A 248 -7.81 4.35 -5.86
N ALA A 249 -8.52 3.44 -6.51
CA ALA A 249 -8.46 2.02 -6.21
C ALA A 249 -7.13 1.41 -6.68
N VAL A 250 -6.46 0.68 -5.79
CA VAL A 250 -5.16 0.06 -6.04
C VAL A 250 -5.18 -1.41 -5.66
N GLY A 251 -4.46 -2.25 -6.42
CA GLY A 251 -4.29 -3.69 -6.14
C GLY A 251 -3.29 -4.00 -5.02
N GLN A 252 -3.12 -3.09 -4.05
CA GLN A 252 -2.09 -3.18 -3.02
C GLN A 252 -2.35 -4.36 -2.07
N GLY A 253 -1.28 -4.99 -1.58
CA GLY A 253 -1.35 -6.12 -0.64
C GLY A 253 -1.49 -7.49 -1.29
N ALA A 254 -1.76 -7.56 -2.60
CA ALA A 254 -1.94 -8.84 -3.29
C ALA A 254 -0.68 -9.73 -3.25
N ASP A 255 0.50 -9.13 -3.45
CA ASP A 255 1.77 -9.85 -3.42
C ASP A 255 2.09 -10.38 -2.02
N GLU A 256 1.86 -9.59 -0.98
CA GLU A 256 2.08 -9.96 0.41
C GLU A 256 1.08 -11.01 0.90
N LEU A 257 -0.21 -10.86 0.58
CA LEU A 257 -1.26 -11.75 1.08
C LEU A 257 -1.27 -13.10 0.36
N PHE A 258 -1.05 -13.12 -0.96
CA PHE A 258 -1.23 -14.30 -1.79
C PHE A 258 0.08 -14.93 -2.29
N GLY A 259 1.24 -14.50 -1.80
CA GLY A 259 2.53 -15.12 -2.14
C GLY A 259 3.02 -14.74 -3.54
N GLY A 260 2.96 -13.45 -3.87
CA GLY A 260 3.35 -12.91 -5.16
C GLY A 260 4.85 -12.67 -5.34
N TYR A 261 5.65 -12.66 -4.27
CA TYR A 261 7.09 -12.48 -4.36
C TYR A 261 7.82 -13.79 -4.68
N SER A 262 8.87 -13.74 -5.52
CA SER A 262 9.67 -14.92 -5.86
C SER A 262 10.28 -15.60 -4.64
N LYS A 263 10.61 -14.81 -3.60
CA LYS A 263 11.21 -15.30 -2.35
C LYS A 263 10.28 -16.19 -1.51
N VAL A 264 8.99 -16.24 -1.87
CA VAL A 264 7.98 -17.07 -1.21
C VAL A 264 7.89 -18.47 -1.85
N VAL A 265 8.46 -18.67 -3.06
CA VAL A 265 8.31 -19.91 -3.84
C VAL A 265 9.12 -21.07 -3.24
N GLU A 266 10.43 -20.86 -3.03
CA GLU A 266 11.35 -21.85 -2.43
C GLU A 266 12.08 -21.20 -1.23
N PRO A 267 11.38 -20.93 -0.12
CA PRO A 267 11.90 -20.07 0.93
C PRO A 267 13.06 -20.70 1.71
N ALA A 268 13.11 -22.03 1.84
CA ALA A 268 14.21 -22.75 2.49
C ALA A 268 15.58 -22.55 1.79
N ASP A 269 15.59 -22.15 0.52
CA ASP A 269 16.79 -21.89 -0.28
C ASP A 269 16.98 -20.39 -0.58
N ASP A 270 16.19 -19.49 0.01
CA ASP A 270 16.19 -18.05 -0.27
C ASP A 270 16.57 -17.21 0.95
N ALA A 271 17.79 -16.68 0.97
CA ALA A 271 18.31 -15.87 2.08
C ALA A 271 17.61 -14.50 2.29
N ARG A 272 16.56 -14.18 1.53
CA ARG A 272 15.75 -12.94 1.69
C ARG A 272 14.56 -13.13 2.63
N VAL A 273 14.34 -14.33 3.15
CA VAL A 273 13.35 -14.69 4.15
C VAL A 273 13.99 -15.58 5.21
N ASP A 274 13.52 -15.50 6.45
CA ASP A 274 14.04 -16.33 7.55
C ASP A 274 13.28 -17.66 7.67
N ALA A 275 12.04 -17.71 7.17
CA ALA A 275 11.16 -18.86 7.25
C ALA A 275 11.49 -19.98 6.24
N ASP A 276 11.35 -21.23 6.68
CA ASP A 276 11.55 -22.41 5.83
C ASP A 276 10.27 -22.85 5.08
N THR A 277 9.13 -22.17 5.27
CA THR A 277 7.84 -22.56 4.69
C THR A 277 7.23 -21.42 3.87
N VAL A 278 6.52 -21.78 2.79
CA VAL A 278 5.80 -20.80 1.94
C VAL A 278 4.87 -19.91 2.77
N ARG A 279 4.16 -20.50 3.74
CA ARG A 279 3.26 -19.74 4.61
C ARG A 279 4.03 -18.77 5.51
N GLY A 280 5.14 -19.21 6.12
CA GLY A 280 5.97 -18.35 6.98
C GLY A 280 6.62 -17.21 6.19
N ALA A 281 7.22 -17.51 5.02
CA ALA A 281 7.80 -16.50 4.14
C ALA A 281 6.76 -15.49 3.66
N ARG A 282 5.53 -15.94 3.41
CA ARG A 282 4.39 -15.05 3.14
C ARG A 282 4.07 -14.18 4.35
N THR A 283 3.99 -14.73 5.56
CA THR A 283 3.75 -13.93 6.78
C THR A 283 4.79 -12.83 6.94
N GLU A 284 6.08 -13.12 6.74
CA GLU A 284 7.14 -12.09 6.75
C GLU A 284 6.88 -10.98 5.71
N THR A 285 6.33 -11.31 4.54
CA THR A 285 5.97 -10.27 3.55
C THR A 285 4.79 -9.41 4.02
N VAL A 286 3.80 -9.98 4.71
CA VAL A 286 2.69 -9.22 5.30
C VAL A 286 3.20 -8.25 6.37
N GLU A 287 4.21 -8.65 7.15
CA GLU A 287 4.85 -7.79 8.16
C GLU A 287 5.57 -6.57 7.57
N THR A 288 5.85 -6.58 6.26
CA THR A 288 6.41 -5.39 5.56
C THR A 288 5.34 -4.38 5.14
N LEU A 289 4.05 -4.75 5.14
CA LEU A 289 2.97 -3.87 4.69
C LEU A 289 2.94 -2.51 5.40
N PRO A 290 3.12 -2.40 6.73
CA PRO A 290 3.06 -1.10 7.40
C PRO A 290 3.98 -0.04 6.82
N ASP A 291 5.20 -0.43 6.43
CA ASP A 291 6.18 0.48 5.83
C ASP A 291 5.82 0.83 4.38
N GLN A 292 5.36 -0.16 3.62
CA GLN A 292 4.95 0.03 2.23
C GLN A 292 3.68 0.89 2.10
N LEU A 293 2.67 0.62 2.92
CA LEU A 293 1.40 1.35 2.94
C LEU A 293 1.60 2.79 3.37
N GLU A 294 2.47 3.05 4.35
CA GLU A 294 2.81 4.41 4.72
C GLU A 294 3.40 5.20 3.54
N ARG A 295 4.38 4.63 2.84
CA ARG A 295 4.96 5.26 1.64
C ARG A 295 3.87 5.55 0.60
N ASP A 296 3.06 4.55 0.28
CA ASP A 296 2.14 4.62 -0.85
C ASP A 296 0.92 5.50 -0.55
N VAL A 297 0.37 5.44 0.67
CA VAL A 297 -0.77 6.25 1.10
C VAL A 297 -0.38 7.72 1.23
N VAL A 298 0.77 8.02 1.83
CA VAL A 298 1.25 9.41 1.95
C VAL A 298 1.56 10.01 0.58
N ALA A 299 2.19 9.23 -0.32
CA ALA A 299 2.42 9.68 -1.69
C ALA A 299 1.11 9.97 -2.43
N LEU A 300 0.12 9.09 -2.37
CA LEU A 300 -1.16 9.30 -3.05
C LEU A 300 -1.94 10.50 -2.52
N ARG A 301 -1.96 10.69 -1.19
CA ARG A 301 -2.60 11.85 -0.57
C ARG A 301 -1.91 13.15 -0.97
N ALA A 302 -0.58 13.16 -1.05
CA ALA A 302 0.17 14.29 -1.56
C ALA A 302 -0.14 14.58 -3.04
N ALA A 303 -0.47 13.55 -3.82
CA ALA A 303 -0.93 13.69 -5.20
C ALA A 303 -2.38 14.18 -5.34
N GLY A 304 -3.10 14.31 -4.22
CA GLY A 304 -4.48 14.81 -4.18
C GLY A 304 -5.57 13.74 -4.24
N VAL A 305 -5.25 12.45 -4.09
CA VAL A 305 -6.23 11.36 -4.07
C VAL A 305 -6.11 10.49 -2.82
N ASP A 306 -7.24 9.96 -2.36
CA ASP A 306 -7.27 8.97 -1.29
C ASP A 306 -7.23 7.53 -1.84
N PRO A 307 -6.30 6.68 -1.38
CA PRO A 307 -6.22 5.30 -1.83
C PRO A 307 -7.38 4.45 -1.32
N VAL A 308 -7.88 3.57 -2.17
CA VAL A 308 -8.82 2.50 -1.82
C VAL A 308 -8.14 1.16 -2.07
N THR A 309 -7.95 0.37 -1.00
CA THR A 309 -7.17 -0.89 -1.03
C THR A 309 -8.07 -2.08 -0.72
N PRO A 310 -8.96 -2.50 -1.64
CA PRO A 310 -9.95 -3.55 -1.35
C PRO A 310 -9.30 -4.89 -0.96
N LEU A 311 -8.14 -5.23 -1.51
CA LEU A 311 -7.46 -6.48 -1.16
C LEU A 311 -6.90 -6.50 0.27
N LEU A 312 -6.88 -5.35 0.96
CA LEU A 312 -6.47 -5.21 2.36
C LEU A 312 -7.66 -5.08 3.33
N ASP A 313 -8.87 -5.38 2.87
CA ASP A 313 -10.01 -5.55 3.77
C ASP A 313 -9.76 -6.72 4.73
N ASP A 314 -10.17 -6.57 5.99
CA ASP A 314 -9.94 -7.56 7.04
C ASP A 314 -10.45 -8.96 6.67
N ARG A 315 -11.53 -9.08 5.89
CA ARG A 315 -12.05 -10.38 5.41
C ARG A 315 -11.06 -11.05 4.46
N VAL A 316 -10.49 -10.28 3.53
CA VAL A 316 -9.50 -10.78 2.56
C VAL A 316 -8.20 -11.14 3.29
N VAL A 317 -7.75 -10.28 4.21
CA VAL A 317 -6.57 -10.51 5.04
C VAL A 317 -6.73 -11.79 5.87
N ALA A 318 -7.86 -11.96 6.57
CA ALA A 318 -8.14 -13.16 7.37
C ALA A 318 -8.14 -14.43 6.50
N ALA A 319 -8.86 -14.40 5.37
CA ALA A 319 -8.92 -15.53 4.44
C ALA A 319 -7.53 -15.90 3.89
N ALA A 320 -6.74 -14.89 3.49
CA ALA A 320 -5.38 -15.09 3.00
C ALA A 320 -4.45 -15.64 4.09
N LEU A 321 -4.53 -15.15 5.34
CA LEU A 321 -3.74 -15.64 6.48
C LEU A 321 -3.99 -17.12 6.78
N ALA A 322 -5.23 -17.60 6.57
CA ALA A 322 -5.61 -18.99 6.77
C ALA A 322 -5.16 -19.95 5.65
N LEU A 323 -4.69 -19.45 4.49
CA LEU A 323 -4.34 -20.29 3.36
C LEU A 323 -3.17 -21.25 3.65
N PRO A 324 -3.25 -22.52 3.19
CA PRO A 324 -2.10 -23.41 3.13
C PRO A 324 -1.12 -22.96 2.02
N GLY A 325 0.15 -23.35 2.14
CA GLY A 325 1.21 -22.98 1.20
C GLY A 325 0.91 -23.31 -0.27
N GLU A 326 0.27 -24.45 -0.54
CA GLU A 326 -0.15 -24.88 -1.89
C GLU A 326 -1.24 -24.00 -2.54
N ARG A 327 -1.85 -23.09 -1.78
CA ARG A 327 -2.79 -22.08 -2.29
C ARG A 327 -2.12 -20.72 -2.48
N LEU A 328 -0.88 -20.57 -2.04
CA LEU A 328 -0.05 -19.39 -2.31
C LEU A 328 0.84 -19.66 -3.54
N VAL A 329 1.46 -20.85 -3.56
CA VAL A 329 2.42 -21.27 -4.58
C VAL A 329 2.15 -22.73 -5.01
N GLU A 330 2.15 -22.98 -6.33
CA GLU A 330 2.05 -24.31 -6.93
C GLU A 330 3.12 -24.47 -8.02
N GLY A 331 4.20 -25.19 -7.72
CA GLY A 331 5.41 -25.16 -8.56
C GLY A 331 6.01 -23.75 -8.60
N ASP A 332 6.21 -23.18 -9.79
CA ASP A 332 6.65 -21.80 -9.98
C ASP A 332 5.48 -20.80 -10.02
N GLU A 333 4.23 -21.28 -10.00
CA GLU A 333 3.06 -20.40 -10.07
C GLU A 333 2.83 -19.72 -8.72
N ARG A 334 2.75 -18.39 -8.75
CA ARG A 334 2.51 -17.52 -7.60
C ARG A 334 1.09 -16.98 -7.62
N LYS A 335 0.59 -16.56 -6.45
CA LYS A 335 -0.77 -16.01 -6.27
C LYS A 335 -1.86 -17.01 -6.63
N VAL A 336 -1.64 -18.31 -6.37
CA VAL A 336 -2.53 -19.39 -6.85
C VAL A 336 -3.99 -19.15 -6.43
N ALA A 337 -4.26 -18.85 -5.16
CA ALA A 337 -5.61 -18.60 -4.68
C ALA A 337 -6.26 -17.38 -5.33
N LEU A 338 -5.51 -16.28 -5.49
CA LEU A 338 -6.01 -15.07 -6.15
C LEU A 338 -6.26 -15.30 -7.65
N ARG A 339 -5.37 -16.01 -8.35
CA ARG A 339 -5.58 -16.37 -9.77
C ARG A 339 -6.75 -17.33 -9.97
N ARG A 340 -7.05 -18.17 -8.99
CA ARG A 340 -8.24 -19.03 -8.99
C ARG A 340 -9.51 -18.21 -8.72
N ALA A 341 -9.48 -17.33 -7.73
CA ALA A 341 -10.57 -16.40 -7.46
C ALA A 341 -10.80 -15.43 -8.62
N ALA A 342 -9.78 -15.06 -9.38
CA ALA A 342 -9.94 -14.20 -10.55
C ALA A 342 -10.58 -14.92 -11.76
N ALA A 343 -10.71 -16.26 -11.73
CA ALA A 343 -11.30 -17.03 -12.82
C ALA A 343 -12.78 -16.63 -13.04
N GLY A 344 -13.12 -16.31 -14.29
CA GLY A 344 -14.46 -15.84 -14.65
C GLY A 344 -14.75 -14.38 -14.30
N ARG A 345 -13.89 -13.72 -13.50
CA ARG A 345 -13.96 -12.28 -13.20
C ARG A 345 -13.13 -11.44 -14.17
N VAL A 346 -11.97 -11.97 -14.60
CA VAL A 346 -11.09 -11.32 -15.60
C VAL A 346 -10.75 -12.28 -16.74
N PRO A 347 -10.36 -11.76 -17.92
CA PRO A 347 -9.88 -12.58 -19.04
C PRO A 347 -8.65 -13.42 -18.64
N GLU A 348 -8.50 -14.58 -19.28
CA GLU A 348 -7.38 -15.50 -19.01
C GLU A 348 -6.00 -14.82 -19.17
N SER A 349 -5.87 -13.93 -20.15
CA SER A 349 -4.65 -13.16 -20.40
C SER A 349 -4.26 -12.24 -19.23
N VAL A 350 -5.24 -11.68 -18.52
CA VAL A 350 -5.02 -10.84 -17.33
C VAL A 350 -4.78 -11.72 -16.10
N ARG A 351 -5.57 -12.80 -15.97
CA ARG A 351 -5.49 -13.77 -14.87
C ARG A 351 -4.12 -14.43 -14.76
N THR A 352 -3.51 -14.73 -15.90
CA THR A 352 -2.22 -15.46 -16.01
C THR A 352 -1.04 -14.55 -16.33
N ALA A 353 -1.26 -13.23 -16.47
CA ALA A 353 -0.19 -12.28 -16.74
C ALA A 353 0.93 -12.37 -15.69
N ASP A 354 2.17 -12.35 -16.17
CA ASP A 354 3.35 -12.13 -15.35
C ASP A 354 3.66 -10.64 -15.32
N LYS A 355 3.85 -10.11 -14.12
CA LYS A 355 4.14 -8.68 -13.93
C LYS A 355 5.51 -8.48 -13.29
N LYS A 356 6.18 -7.40 -13.72
CA LYS A 356 7.38 -6.88 -13.05
C LYS A 356 6.96 -5.96 -11.91
N ALA A 357 7.80 -5.81 -10.90
CA ALA A 357 7.59 -4.80 -9.88
C ALA A 357 7.60 -3.40 -10.52
N VAL A 358 6.73 -2.51 -10.03
CA VAL A 358 6.37 -1.24 -10.69
C VAL A 358 7.57 -0.37 -11.05
N GLN A 359 8.57 -0.28 -10.17
CA GLN A 359 9.78 0.50 -10.38
C GLN A 359 10.63 0.02 -11.58
N TYR A 360 10.55 -1.28 -11.91
CA TYR A 360 11.21 -1.85 -13.08
C TYR A 360 10.30 -1.89 -14.30
N GLY A 361 9.02 -2.17 -14.10
CA GLY A 361 8.01 -2.29 -15.16
C GLY A 361 7.76 -0.96 -15.88
N THR A 362 7.76 0.14 -15.13
CA THR A 362 7.61 1.53 -15.61
C THR A 362 8.91 2.15 -16.14
N TYR A 363 10.04 1.47 -15.93
CA TYR A 363 11.42 1.96 -16.12
C TYR A 363 11.90 3.08 -15.20
N VAL A 364 11.15 3.49 -14.17
CA VAL A 364 11.59 4.55 -13.24
C VAL A 364 12.96 4.26 -12.62
N SER A 365 13.22 3.06 -12.08
CA SER A 365 14.55 2.74 -11.53
C SER A 365 15.67 2.83 -12.57
N ARG A 366 15.38 2.46 -13.82
CA ARG A 366 16.34 2.52 -14.93
C ARG A 366 16.69 3.97 -15.27
N GLU A 367 15.70 4.85 -15.25
CA GLU A 367 15.86 6.27 -15.58
C GLU A 367 16.48 7.05 -14.42
N LEU A 368 16.17 6.72 -13.15
CA LEU A 368 16.90 7.24 -11.99
C LEU A 368 18.40 6.88 -12.02
N ASP A 369 18.76 5.61 -12.31
CA ASP A 369 20.16 5.22 -12.51
C ASP A 369 20.82 6.00 -13.66
N ARG A 370 20.07 6.29 -14.72
CA ARG A 370 20.57 7.06 -15.87
C ARG A 370 20.84 8.51 -15.48
N LEU A 371 19.92 9.16 -14.79
CA LEU A 371 20.08 10.53 -14.29
C LEU A 371 21.27 10.64 -13.32
N ALA A 372 21.37 9.71 -12.36
CA ALA A 372 22.50 9.63 -11.44
C ALA A 372 23.84 9.57 -12.19
N ARG A 373 23.94 8.68 -13.19
CA ARG A 373 25.16 8.57 -14.00
C ARG A 373 25.48 9.81 -14.81
N ARG A 374 24.47 10.49 -15.38
CA ARG A 374 24.65 11.76 -16.11
C ARG A 374 25.16 12.87 -15.19
N ALA A 375 24.66 12.92 -13.96
CA ALA A 375 25.10 13.86 -12.92
C ALA A 375 26.46 13.49 -12.27
N GLY A 376 27.15 12.46 -12.78
CA GLY A 376 28.50 12.09 -12.33
C GLY A 376 28.55 11.04 -11.21
N PHE A 377 27.40 10.56 -10.72
CA PHE A 377 27.30 9.47 -9.74
C PHE A 377 27.45 8.12 -10.44
N LYS A 378 28.69 7.62 -10.48
CA LYS A 378 29.04 6.40 -11.23
C LYS A 378 28.68 5.15 -10.42
N ARG A 379 28.25 4.07 -11.08
CA ARG A 379 27.94 2.74 -10.45
C ARG A 379 29.02 2.13 -9.56
N ARG A 380 30.28 2.55 -9.72
CA ARG A 380 31.40 2.14 -8.87
C ARG A 380 31.40 2.83 -7.49
N MET A 381 30.54 3.83 -7.31
CA MET A 381 30.31 4.50 -6.04
C MET A 381 29.23 3.70 -5.31
N ASP A 382 29.47 3.39 -4.04
CA ASP A 382 28.46 2.75 -3.21
C ASP A 382 27.23 3.66 -3.11
N ASP A 383 26.07 3.08 -3.37
CA ASP A 383 24.77 3.75 -3.39
C ASP A 383 24.76 5.02 -4.27
N HIS A 384 25.20 4.89 -5.52
CA HIS A 384 25.30 6.04 -6.42
C HIS A 384 23.95 6.70 -6.70
N VAL A 385 22.85 5.94 -6.69
CA VAL A 385 21.50 6.51 -6.87
C VAL A 385 21.02 7.22 -5.61
N GLY A 386 21.27 6.68 -4.42
CA GLY A 386 20.92 7.35 -3.16
C GLY A 386 21.66 8.66 -3.01
N ARG A 387 22.98 8.67 -3.27
CA ARG A 387 23.77 9.91 -3.27
C ARG A 387 23.29 10.94 -4.31
N TYR A 388 22.82 10.47 -5.46
CA TYR A 388 22.22 11.36 -6.46
C TYR A 388 20.92 11.97 -5.95
N LEU A 389 20.05 11.17 -5.33
CA LEU A 389 18.81 11.67 -4.73
C LEU A 389 19.10 12.65 -3.60
N ASP A 390 20.07 12.36 -2.71
CA ASP A 390 20.47 13.29 -1.65
C ASP A 390 20.90 14.65 -2.23
N ALA A 391 21.76 14.64 -3.24
CA ALA A 391 22.19 15.86 -3.92
C ALA A 391 21.03 16.57 -4.64
N LEU A 392 20.12 15.81 -5.27
CA LEU A 392 18.95 16.35 -5.96
C LEU A 392 18.00 17.07 -4.99
N LEU A 393 17.80 16.49 -3.80
CA LEU A 393 16.93 17.01 -2.75
C LEU A 393 17.57 18.18 -1.98
N ALA A 394 18.89 18.22 -1.90
CA ALA A 394 19.63 19.34 -1.32
C ALA A 394 19.69 20.58 -2.24
N GLY A 395 19.37 20.42 -3.53
CA GLY A 395 19.54 21.48 -4.53
C GLY A 395 21.00 21.65 -4.99
N ASP A 396 21.84 20.64 -4.78
CA ASP A 396 23.28 20.67 -5.08
C ASP A 396 23.61 20.31 -6.54
N LEU A 397 22.59 20.01 -7.35
CA LEU A 397 22.76 19.66 -8.76
C LEU A 397 22.59 20.90 -9.65
N ASP A 398 23.57 21.11 -10.53
CA ASP A 398 23.56 22.20 -11.49
C ASP A 398 22.42 21.98 -12.51
N GLU A 399 21.41 22.86 -12.52
CA GLU A 399 20.19 22.71 -13.34
C GLU A 399 20.48 22.64 -14.85
N THR A 400 21.64 23.15 -15.27
CA THR A 400 22.11 23.11 -16.66
C THR A 400 22.51 21.71 -17.16
N ALA A 401 22.67 20.72 -16.28
CA ALA A 401 22.89 19.32 -16.66
C ALA A 401 21.57 18.55 -16.92
N ALA A 402 20.42 19.10 -16.51
CA ALA A 402 19.09 18.50 -16.68
C ALA A 402 18.45 18.81 -18.05
N ASP A 403 18.91 19.87 -18.74
CA ASP A 403 18.37 20.37 -20.01
C ASP A 403 18.78 19.60 -21.29
N LEU A 404 19.44 18.44 -21.14
CA LEU A 404 19.62 17.50 -22.27
C LEU A 404 18.51 16.46 -22.24
N ALA A 405 17.30 16.97 -22.52
CA ALA A 405 16.04 16.23 -22.72
C ALA A 405 16.19 15.12 -23.78
#